data_AF-A0A3D2VL31-F1
#
_entry.id   AF-A0A3D2VL31-F1
#
_cell.length_a   1.000
_cell.length_b   1.000
_cell.length_c   1.000
_cell.angle_alpha   90.00
_cell.angle_beta   90.00
_cell.angle_gamma   90.00
#
_symmetry.space_group_name_H-M   'P 1'
#
loop_
_entity.id
_entity.type
_entity.pdbx_description
1 polymer ?
#
loop_
_entity_poly.entity_id
_entity_poly.type
_entity_poly.pdbx_seq_one_letter_code
_entity_poly.pdbx_strand_id
1 'polypeptide(L)' 'RPQFYFRTTDVTGVVELPAGKDMVMPGDDTEMKVTLIQPIAMEEGLRFAIREGGRTVGAGRVTKIHK' A
#
# COMPACT_ATOMS: atom_id res chain seq x y z
N ARG A 1 -2.99 -2.35 10.69
CA ARG A 1 -1.73 -2.06 9.94
C ARG A 1 -1.66 -3.13 8.86
N PRO A 2 -1.98 -2.78 7.62
CA PRO A 2 -2.12 -3.78 6.57
C PRO A 2 -0.77 -4.35 6.13
N GLN A 3 -0.84 -5.49 5.48
CA GLN A 3 0.28 -6.12 4.78
C GLN A 3 0.23 -5.72 3.30
N PHE A 4 1.38 -5.42 2.73
CA PHE A 4 1.55 -5.10 1.33
C PHE A 4 2.25 -6.27 0.66
N TYR A 5 1.57 -6.90 -0.29
CA TYR A 5 2.09 -8.01 -1.06
C TYR A 5 2.79 -7.51 -2.30
N PHE A 6 4.11 -7.61 -2.32
CA PHE A 6 4.95 -7.30 -3.48
C PHE A 6 5.50 -8.60 -4.05
N ARG A 7 5.06 -8.93 -5.27
CA ARG A 7 5.45 -10.14 -6.03
C ARG A 7 5.21 -11.45 -5.28
N THR A 8 6.07 -11.79 -4.32
CA THR A 8 6.10 -13.05 -3.58
C THR A 8 6.15 -12.87 -2.06
N THR A 9 6.17 -11.63 -1.55
CA THR A 9 6.42 -11.34 -0.14
C THR A 9 5.43 -10.34 0.41
N ASP A 10 4.91 -10.62 1.61
CA ASP A 10 4.12 -9.68 2.41
C ASP A 10 5.05 -8.86 3.32
N VAL A 11 4.86 -7.53 3.35
CA VAL A 11 5.55 -6.62 4.26
C VAL A 11 4.54 -5.70 4.94
N THR A 12 4.63 -5.53 6.25
CA THR A 12 3.74 -4.62 6.97
C THR A 12 4.07 -3.17 6.61
N GLY A 13 3.04 -2.35 6.39
CA GLY A 13 3.20 -0.92 6.14
C GLY A 13 2.29 -0.06 7.00
N VAL A 14 2.67 1.21 7.14
CA VAL A 14 1.84 2.27 7.70
C VAL A 14 1.36 3.15 6.55
N VAL A 15 0.07 3.46 6.55
CA VAL A 15 -0.59 4.28 5.53
C VAL A 15 -0.85 5.68 6.09
N GLU A 16 -0.46 6.70 5.34
CA GLU A 16 -0.81 8.09 5.54
C GLU A 16 -1.73 8.52 4.39
N LEU A 17 -2.95 8.95 4.74
CA LEU A 17 -3.91 9.47 3.78
C LEU A 17 -3.65 10.96 3.50
N PRO A 18 -4.10 11.48 2.33
CA PRO A 18 -4.02 12.90 2.02
C PRO A 18 -4.72 13.76 3.08
N ALA A 19 -4.24 15.00 3.26
CA ALA A 19 -4.87 15.95 4.18
C ALA A 19 -6.35 16.14 3.85
N GLY A 20 -7.21 16.07 4.87
CA GLY A 20 -8.66 16.16 4.71
C GLY A 20 -9.36 14.86 4.33
N LYS A 21 -8.64 13.73 4.24
CA LYS A 21 -9.22 12.40 4.02
C LYS A 21 -8.96 11.48 5.21
N ASP A 22 -9.95 11.35 6.08
CA ASP A 22 -9.85 10.53 7.29
C ASP A 22 -10.12 9.04 7.03
N MET A 23 -10.83 8.71 5.95
CA MET A 23 -11.26 7.34 5.63
C MET A 23 -11.30 7.11 4.13
N VAL A 24 -11.12 5.85 3.73
CA VAL A 24 -11.27 5.36 2.36
C VAL A 24 -12.33 4.27 2.39
N MET A 25 -13.38 4.41 1.59
CA MET A 25 -14.47 3.44 1.54
C MET A 25 -14.16 2.32 0.53
N PRO A 26 -14.74 1.11 0.69
CA PRO A 26 -14.62 0.07 -0.32
C PRO A 26 -15.15 0.56 -1.68
N GLY A 27 -14.31 0.49 -2.71
CA GLY A 27 -14.61 0.95 -4.07
C GLY A 27 -14.03 2.32 -4.42
N ASP A 28 -13.48 3.05 -3.43
CA ASP A 28 -12.81 4.32 -3.69
C ASP A 28 -11.39 4.12 -4.24
N ASP A 29 -11.02 4.98 -5.19
CA ASP A 29 -9.63 5.20 -5.54
C ASP A 29 -9.03 6.33 -4.70
N THR A 30 -7.79 6.16 -4.26
CA THR A 30 -7.08 7.18 -3.50
C THR A 30 -5.57 7.08 -3.68
N GLU A 31 -4.91 8.23 -3.67
CA GLU A 31 -3.48 8.28 -3.41
C GLU A 31 -3.24 8.14 -1.91
N MET A 32 -2.14 7.48 -1.54
CA MET A 32 -1.72 7.31 -0.16
C MET A 32 -0.20 7.19 -0.10
N LYS A 33 0.40 7.67 0.98
CA LYS A 33 1.82 7.47 1.26
C LYS A 33 1.96 6.23 2.15
N VAL A 34 2.88 5.34 1.78
CA VAL A 34 3.10 4.08 2.51
C VAL A 34 4.53 4.01 3.00
N THR A 35 4.70 3.78 4.31
CA THR A 35 5.99 3.54 4.94
C THR A 35 6.08 2.05 5.31
N LEU A 36 7.00 1.32 4.65
CA LEU A 36 7.21 -0.11 4.91
C LEU A 36 8.14 -0.32 6.11
N ILE A 37 7.86 -1.34 6.93
CA ILE A 37 8.72 -1.66 8.09
C ILE A 37 10.07 -2.28 7.71
N GLN A 38 10.14 -2.84 6.50
CA GLN A 38 11.32 -3.47 5.94
C GLN A 38 11.50 -3.01 4.49
N PRO A 39 12.75 -2.83 4.03
CA PRO A 39 13.01 -2.44 2.65
C PRO A 39 12.58 -3.56 1.69
N ILE A 40 11.94 -3.15 0.59
CA ILE A 40 11.56 -4.02 -0.52
C ILE A 40 12.10 -3.41 -1.80
N ALA A 41 12.69 -4.25 -2.65
CA ALA A 41 13.09 -3.84 -3.99
C ALA A 41 11.82 -3.54 -4.82
N MET A 42 11.70 -2.28 -5.27
CA MET A 42 10.55 -1.81 -6.03
C MET A 42 10.96 -0.78 -7.08
N GLU A 43 10.09 -0.60 -8.06
CA GLU A 43 10.20 0.40 -9.14
C GLU A 43 8.88 1.13 -9.30
N GLU A 44 8.92 2.33 -9.85
CA GLU A 44 7.69 3.05 -10.21
C GLU A 44 6.89 2.24 -11.22
N GLY A 45 5.59 2.17 -10.97
CA GLY A 45 4.68 1.38 -11.75
C GLY A 45 4.52 -0.08 -11.31
N LEU A 46 5.31 -0.56 -10.33
CA LEU A 46 5.12 -1.89 -9.75
C LEU A 46 3.74 -2.01 -9.11
N ARG A 47 3.02 -3.09 -9.41
CA ARG A 47 1.72 -3.41 -8.80
C ARG A 47 1.90 -4.17 -7.49
N PHE A 48 1.01 -3.93 -6.55
CA PHE A 48 0.95 -4.63 -5.26
C PHE A 48 -0.49 -4.86 -4.82
N ALA A 49 -0.68 -5.75 -3.87
CA ALA A 49 -1.96 -5.96 -3.20
C ALA A 49 -1.87 -5.53 -1.73
N ILE A 50 -2.97 -5.05 -1.17
CA ILE A 50 -3.12 -4.73 0.25
C ILE A 50 -3.92 -5.86 0.89
N ARG A 51 -3.41 -6.43 1.98
CA ARG A 51 -3.97 -7.60 2.64
C ARG A 51 -4.16 -7.36 4.14
N GLU A 52 -5.29 -7.80 4.66
CA GLU A 52 -5.57 -7.88 6.09
C GLU A 52 -6.22 -9.23 6.42
N GLY A 53 -5.79 -9.87 7.52
CA GLY A 53 -6.34 -11.17 7.94
C GLY A 53 -6.24 -12.27 6.86
N GLY A 54 -5.25 -12.21 5.98
CA GLY A 54 -5.05 -13.16 4.88
C GLY A 54 -5.89 -12.89 3.62
N ARG A 55 -6.79 -11.89 3.63
CA ARG A 55 -7.63 -11.50 2.49
C ARG A 55 -7.11 -10.26 1.80
N THR A 56 -7.27 -10.18 0.48
CA THR A 56 -6.99 -8.96 -0.28
C THR A 56 -8.11 -7.96 -0.07
N VAL A 57 -7.76 -6.78 0.43
CA VAL A 57 -8.68 -5.67 0.72
C VAL A 57 -8.49 -4.48 -0.22
N GLY A 58 -7.41 -4.46 -1.00
CA GLY A 58 -7.15 -3.44 -2.00
C GLY A 58 -6.06 -3.84 -2.98
N ALA A 59 -5.94 -3.09 -4.07
CA ALA A 59 -4.88 -3.22 -5.06
C ALA A 59 -4.28 -1.83 -5.34
N GLY A 60 -3.00 -1.78 -5.64
CA GLY A 60 -2.30 -0.53 -5.86
C GLY A 60 -1.17 -0.63 -6.86
N ARG A 61 -0.64 0.54 -7.22
CA ARG A 61 0.53 0.71 -8.08
C ARG A 61 1.43 1.76 -7.46
N VAL A 62 2.74 1.49 -7.41
CA VAL A 62 3.73 2.46 -6.92
C VAL A 62 3.76 3.63 -7.90
N THR A 63 3.43 4.83 -7.43
CA THR A 63 3.44 6.07 -8.23
C THR A 63 4.76 6.82 -8.10
N LYS A 64 5.36 6.81 -6.90
CA LYS A 64 6.63 7.47 -6.61
C LYS A 64 7.33 6.78 -5.44
N ILE A 65 8.67 6.69 -5.49
CA ILE A 65 9.48 6.13 -4.40
C ILE A 65 10.13 7.26 -3.61
N HIS A 66 9.94 7.23 -2.29
CA HIS A 66 10.59 8.15 -1.34
C HIS A 66 11.65 7.37 -0.56
N LYS A 67 12.83 7.98 -0.37
CA LYS A 67 13.93 7.41 0.41
C LYS A 67 13.87 7.85 1.87
#